data_AF-A0A2V5TUS5-F1
#
_entry.id   AF-A0A2V5TUS5-F1
#
_cell.length_a   1.000
_cell.length_b   1.000
_cell.length_c   1.000
_cell.angle_alpha   90.00
_cell.angle_beta   90.00
_cell.angle_gamma   90.00
#
_symmetry.space_group_name_H-M   'P 1'
#
loop_
_entity.id
_entity.type
_entity.pdbx_description
1 polymer ?
#
loop_
_entity_poly.entity_id
_entity_poly.type
_entity_poly.pdbx_seq_one_letter_code
_entity_poly.pdbx_strand_id
1 'polypeptide(L)'
;MQQAQAQGLLRQMLGSPADFRDGQWTAIDLVVNHRRRVLVVQRTGWGKSIVYFLATRILRDTGGGPTLLISPLLSLMRNQILATEKLAVRAATIHSENVAA
;
A
#
# COMPACT_ATOMS: atom_id res chain seq x y z
N MET A 1 -5.15 10.22 10.53
CA MET A 1 -6.19 9.17 10.38
C MET A 1 -6.11 8.21 11.56
N GLN A 2 -7.25 7.74 12.08
CA GLN A 2 -7.29 6.78 13.19
C GLN A 2 -7.26 5.33 12.70
N GLN A 3 -6.80 4.39 13.55
CA GLN A 3 -6.70 2.97 13.20
C GLN A 3 -8.03 2.37 12.73
N ALA A 4 -9.13 2.72 13.39
CA ALA A 4 -10.47 2.23 13.04
C ALA A 4 -10.88 2.63 11.60
N GLN A 5 -10.51 3.83 11.16
CA GLN A 5 -10.79 4.29 9.80
C GLN A 5 -9.91 3.52 8.79
N ALA A 6 -8.64 3.28 9.14
CA ALA A 6 -7.73 2.50 8.29
C ALA A 6 -8.12 1.00 8.20
N GLN A 7 -8.76 0.44 9.23
CA GLN A 7 -9.34 -0.92 9.18
C GLN A 7 -10.43 -1.04 8.11
N GLY A 8 -11.19 0.03 7.85
CA GLY A 8 -12.15 0.05 6.74
C GLY A 8 -11.48 -0.19 5.38
N LEU A 9 -10.37 0.51 5.11
CA LEU A 9 -9.57 0.32 3.91
C LEU A 9 -8.91 -1.07 3.86
N LEU A 10 -8.45 -1.58 5.00
CA LEU A 10 -7.91 -2.94 5.09
C LEU A 10 -8.96 -3.98 4.67
N ARG A 11 -10.17 -3.85 5.19
CA ARG A 11 -11.30 -4.76 4.89
C ARG A 11 -11.77 -4.60 3.44
N GLN A 12 -11.73 -3.40 2.88
CA GLN A 12 -11.96 -3.19 1.45
C GLN A 12 -10.94 -3.97 0.59
N MET A 13 -9.68 -4.00 1.01
CA MET A 13 -8.61 -4.67 0.25
C MET A 13 -8.63 -6.21 0.41
N LEU A 14 -8.84 -6.72 1.63
CA LEU A 14 -8.68 -8.13 1.97
C LEU A 14 -10.01 -8.89 2.11
N GLY A 15 -11.14 -8.18 2.17
CA GLY A 15 -12.43 -8.73 2.59
C GLY A 15 -12.61 -8.67 4.12
N SER A 16 -13.83 -8.95 4.56
CA SER A 16 -14.18 -9.05 5.98
C SER A 16 -14.31 -10.52 6.40
N PRO A 17 -13.90 -10.91 7.63
CA PRO A 17 -13.26 -10.08 8.65
C PRO A 17 -11.75 -9.95 8.40
N ALA A 18 -11.24 -8.71 8.39
CA ALA A 18 -9.80 -8.43 8.35
C ALA A 18 -9.41 -7.40 9.41
N ASP A 19 -8.28 -7.67 10.06
CA ASP A 19 -7.66 -6.81 11.05
C ASP A 19 -6.14 -6.74 10.82
N PHE A 20 -5.54 -5.67 11.34
CA PHE A 20 -4.10 -5.45 11.22
C PHE A 20 -3.35 -6.53 12.00
N ARG A 21 -2.31 -7.07 11.37
CA ARG A 21 -1.32 -7.89 12.08
C ARG A 21 -0.38 -7.00 12.87
N ASP A 22 0.26 -7.60 13.87
CA ASP A 22 1.20 -6.93 14.77
C ASP A 22 2.21 -6.08 13.99
N GLY A 23 2.25 -4.78 14.31
CA GLY A 23 3.15 -3.79 13.71
C GLY A 23 2.71 -3.18 12.38
N GLN A 24 1.67 -3.70 11.70
CA GLN A 24 1.19 -3.11 10.44
C GLN A 24 0.65 -1.71 10.64
N TRP A 25 -0.24 -1.52 11.62
CA TRP A 25 -0.78 -0.20 11.94
C TRP A 25 0.33 0.76 12.35
N THR A 26 1.24 0.33 13.23
CA THR A 26 2.38 1.15 13.66
C THR A 26 3.21 1.66 12.49
N ALA A 27 3.51 0.79 11.50
CA ALA A 27 4.26 1.22 10.32
C ALA A 27 3.48 2.23 9.46
N ILE A 28 2.17 2.03 9.28
CA ILE A 28 1.30 2.96 8.53
C ILE A 28 1.22 4.30 9.26
N ASP A 29 0.97 4.29 10.56
CA ASP A 29 0.84 5.46 11.42
C ASP A 29 2.11 6.34 11.41
N LEU A 30 3.27 5.70 11.56
CA LEU A 30 4.57 6.38 11.47
C LEU A 30 4.79 7.08 10.12
N VAL A 31 4.36 6.47 9.01
CA VAL A 31 4.51 7.06 7.67
C VAL A 31 3.47 8.17 7.43
N VAL A 32 2.21 7.89 7.74
CA VAL A 32 1.07 8.74 7.35
C VAL A 32 0.89 9.92 8.30
N ASN A 33 0.77 9.64 9.59
CA ASN A 33 0.44 10.65 10.60
C ASN A 33 1.71 11.36 11.09
N HIS A 34 2.79 10.61 11.29
CA HIS A 34 4.05 11.15 11.81
C HIS A 34 5.06 11.54 10.72
N ARG A 35 4.76 11.27 9.44
CA ARG A 35 5.62 11.64 8.30
C ARG A 35 7.08 11.16 8.44
N ARG A 36 7.31 10.01 9.08
CA ARG A 36 8.65 9.45 9.29
C ARG A 36 9.07 8.51 8.17
N ARG A 37 10.38 8.35 8.01
CA ARG A 37 10.98 7.25 7.24
C ARG A 37 10.95 5.99 8.08
N VAL A 38 10.50 4.87 7.51
CA VAL A 38 10.33 3.59 8.20
C VAL A 38 11.02 2.48 7.41
N LEU A 39 11.80 1.65 8.11
CA LEU A 39 12.33 0.38 7.60
C LEU A 39 11.55 -0.77 8.22
N VAL A 40 10.87 -1.57 7.39
CA VAL A 40 10.07 -2.72 7.84
C VAL A 40 10.81 -4.02 7.47
N VAL A 41 11.35 -4.71 8.47
CA VAL A 41 12.01 -6.01 8.32
C VAL A 41 11.08 -7.10 8.86
N GLN A 42 10.47 -7.87 7.97
CA GLN A 42 9.49 -8.90 8.32
C GLN A 42 9.56 -10.09 7.35
N ARG A 43 9.20 -11.29 7.84
CA ARG A 43 9.20 -12.52 7.04
C ARG A 43 8.23 -12.45 5.84
N THR A 44 8.44 -13.31 4.85
CA THR A 44 7.48 -13.50 3.74
C THR A 44 6.13 -13.93 4.30
N GLY A 45 5.05 -13.47 3.65
CA GLY A 45 3.69 -13.75 4.10
C GLY A 45 3.20 -12.85 5.24
N TRP A 46 4.03 -12.02 5.89
CA TRP A 46 3.58 -11.09 6.95
C TRP A 46 2.58 -10.03 6.46
N GLY A 47 2.56 -9.72 5.16
CA GLY A 47 1.67 -8.72 4.58
C GLY A 47 2.30 -7.34 4.48
N LYS A 48 3.58 -7.27 4.12
CA LYS A 48 4.33 -6.00 3.98
C LYS A 48 3.66 -5.04 2.98
N SER A 49 3.03 -5.59 1.95
CA SER A 49 2.39 -4.82 0.90
C SER A 49 1.21 -3.98 1.38
N ILE A 50 0.46 -4.47 2.37
CA ILE A 50 -0.66 -3.76 2.98
C ILE A 50 -0.20 -2.41 3.52
N VAL A 51 1.00 -2.33 4.11
CA VAL A 51 1.54 -1.10 4.68
C VAL A 51 1.65 0.00 3.63
N TYR A 52 2.35 -0.25 2.52
CA TYR A 52 2.55 0.79 1.51
C TYR A 52 1.28 1.08 0.69
N PHE A 53 0.38 0.10 0.51
CA PHE A 53 -0.88 0.34 -0.20
C PHE A 53 -1.85 1.19 0.61
N LEU A 54 -2.06 0.88 1.89
CA LEU A 54 -2.90 1.70 2.75
C LEU A 54 -2.27 3.07 2.97
N ALA A 55 -0.96 3.15 3.23
CA ALA A 55 -0.29 4.45 3.35
C ALA A 55 -0.49 5.32 2.10
N THR A 56 -0.34 4.74 0.90
CA THR A 56 -0.60 5.44 -0.37
C THR A 56 -2.06 5.91 -0.46
N ARG A 57 -3.00 5.02 -0.20
CA ARG A 57 -4.44 5.33 -0.29
C ARG A 57 -4.85 6.43 0.69
N ILE A 58 -4.31 6.42 1.90
CA ILE A 58 -4.59 7.43 2.94
C ILE A 58 -3.93 8.78 2.61
N LEU A 59 -2.67 8.77 2.18
CA LEU A 59 -1.96 10.00 1.81
C LEU A 59 -2.66 10.69 0.63
N ARG A 60 -3.11 9.94 -0.37
CA ARG A 60 -3.85 10.50 -1.52
C ARG A 60 -5.18 11.13 -1.13
N ASP A 61 -5.94 10.50 -0.24
CA ASP A 61 -7.21 11.05 0.24
C ASP A 61 -7.07 12.34 1.04
N THR A 62 -5.91 12.52 1.66
CA THR A 62 -5.61 13.72 2.44
C THR A 62 -4.90 14.79 1.60
N GLY A 63 -4.97 14.69 0.26
CA GLY A 63 -4.40 15.67 -0.67
C GLY A 63 -2.90 15.49 -0.94
N GLY A 64 -2.31 14.37 -0.50
CA GLY A 64 -0.94 14.00 -0.81
C GLY A 64 -0.74 13.62 -2.29
N GLY A 65 0.48 13.78 -2.77
CA GLY A 65 0.88 13.45 -4.13
C GLY A 65 0.95 11.94 -4.43
N PRO A 66 1.45 11.56 -5.62
CA PRO A 66 1.61 10.15 -5.98
C PRO A 66 2.66 9.43 -5.12
N THR A 67 2.47 8.12 -4.94
CA THR A 67 3.50 7.22 -4.39
C THR A 67 4.25 6.55 -5.52
N LEU A 68 5.58 6.53 -5.43
CA LEU A 68 6.44 5.68 -6.26
C LEU A 68 6.75 4.38 -5.53
N LEU A 69 6.32 3.25 -6.09
CA LEU A 69 6.63 1.92 -5.59
C LEU A 69 7.67 1.26 -6.51
N ILE A 70 8.85 0.95 -5.96
CA ILE A 70 9.93 0.33 -6.71
C ILE A 70 9.89 -1.18 -6.49
N SER A 71 9.77 -1.94 -7.58
CA SER A 71 9.75 -3.41 -7.56
C SER A 71 10.72 -3.96 -8.59
N PRO A 72 11.54 -4.98 -8.24
CA PRO A 72 12.51 -5.54 -9.18
C PRO A 72 11.90 -6.52 -10.20
N LEU A 73 10.68 -7.02 -9.96
CA LEU A 73 10.09 -8.09 -10.79
C LEU A 73 8.82 -7.62 -11.49
N LEU A 74 8.76 -7.80 -12.81
CA LEU A 74 7.58 -7.49 -13.64
C LEU A 74 6.33 -8.24 -13.18
N SER A 75 6.47 -9.53 -12.83
CA SER A 75 5.38 -10.34 -12.29
C SER A 75 4.81 -9.76 -11.00
N LEU A 76 5.68 -9.22 -10.14
CA LEU A 76 5.27 -8.56 -8.91
C LEU A 76 4.58 -7.22 -9.19
N MET A 77 5.05 -6.45 -10.17
CA MET A 77 4.42 -5.20 -10.58
C MET A 77 2.98 -5.43 -11.07
N ARG A 78 2.75 -6.46 -11.89
CA ARG A 78 1.39 -6.85 -12.36
C ARG A 78 0.46 -7.16 -11.18
N ASN A 79 0.92 -7.97 -10.23
CA ASN A 79 0.15 -8.28 -9.02
C ASN A 79 -0.13 -7.03 -8.16
N GLN A 80 0.82 -6.10 -8.12
CA GLN A 80 0.66 -4.85 -7.38
C GLN A 80 -0.42 -3.94 -7.99
N ILE A 81 -0.50 -3.84 -9.33
CA ILE A 81 -1.57 -3.11 -10.01
C ILE A 81 -2.95 -3.67 -9.65
N LEU A 82 -3.14 -4.98 -9.78
CA LEU A 82 -4.41 -5.63 -9.41
C LEU A 82 -4.79 -5.41 -7.94
N ALA A 83 -3.80 -5.36 -7.04
CA ALA A 83 -4.05 -5.08 -5.63
C ALA A 83 -4.52 -3.63 -5.39
N THR A 84 -4.06 -2.66 -6.19
CA THR A 84 -4.47 -1.26 -6.08
C THR A 84 -5.92 -1.01 -6.52
N GLU A 85 -6.43 -1.79 -7.47
CA GLU A 85 -7.80 -1.69 -7.97
C GLU A 85 -8.82 -1.87 -6.84
N LYS A 86 -8.56 -2.82 -5.92
CA LYS A 86 -9.42 -3.07 -4.75
C LYS A 86 -9.55 -1.86 -3.83
N LEU A 87 -8.54 -0.99 -3.80
CA LEU A 87 -8.52 0.24 -3.01
C LEU A 87 -8.98 1.47 -3.81
N ALA A 88 -9.45 1.28 -5.05
CA ALA A 88 -9.77 2.35 -5.99
C ALA A 88 -8.59 3.34 -6.20
N VAL A 89 -7.36 2.85 -6.10
CA VAL A 89 -6.16 3.64 -6.39
C VAL A 89 -5.83 3.51 -7.87
N ARG A 90 -5.78 4.64 -8.58
CA ARG A 90 -5.23 4.68 -9.94
C ARG A 90 -3.73 4.43 -9.89
N ALA A 91 -3.29 3.30 -10.42
CA ALA A 91 -1.89 2.93 -10.51
C ALA A 91 -1.48 2.65 -11.95
N ALA A 92 -0.20 2.86 -12.24
CA ALA A 92 0.43 2.54 -13.52
C ALA A 92 1.83 1.98 -13.25
N THR A 93 2.36 1.23 -14.22
CA THR A 93 3.72 0.68 -14.17
C THR A 93 4.61 1.36 -15.20
N ILE A 94 5.90 1.46 -14.87
CA ILE A 94 6.95 1.88 -15.80
C ILE A 94 8.04 0.81 -15.77
N HIS A 95 8.32 0.20 -16.91
CA HIS A 95 9.36 -0.79 -17.14
C HIS A 95 9.80 -0.78 -18.61
N SER A 96 10.91 -1.46 -18.92
CA SER A 96 11.53 -1.46 -20.26
C SER A 96 10.61 -1.98 -21.39
N GLU A 97 9.67 -2.88 -21.08
CA GLU A 97 8.68 -3.35 -22.07
C GLU A 97 7.54 -2.35 -22.34
N ASN A 98 7.41 -1.27 -21.56
CA ASN A 98 6.47 -0.19 -21.86
C ASN A 98 7.04 0.67 -22.99
N VAL A 99 6.95 0.19 -24.23
CA VAL A 99 7.28 0.98 -25.41
C VAL A 99 6.12 1.94 -25.68
N ALA A 100 6.42 3.22 -25.86
CA ALA A 100 5.42 4.18 -26.32
C ALA A 100 4.93 3.74 -27.71
N ALA A 101 3.61 3.62 -27.87
CA ALA A 101 2.99 3.55 -29.18
C ALA A 101 3.05 4.93 -29.86
#